data_AF-A0A841EQ92-F1
#
_entry.id   AF-A0A841EQ92-F1
#
_cell.length_a   1.000
_cell.length_b   1.000
_cell.length_c   1.000
_cell.angle_alpha   90.00
_cell.angle_beta   90.00
_cell.angle_gamma   90.00
#
_symmetry.space_group_name_H-M   'P 1'
#
loop_
_entity.id
_entity.type
_entity.pdbx_description
1 polymer ?
#
loop_
_entity_poly.entity_id
_entity_poly.type
_entity_poly.pdbx_seq_one_letter_code
_entity_poly.pdbx_strand_id
1 'polypeptide(L)' 'MTQPASNPPLSNVQLELLKLYATGVSDETLLELKKTMAKFFLDRMRQSADKIWEEKGYTDAQIQEID' A
#
# COMPACT_ATOMS: atom_id res chain seq x y z
N MET A 1 12.07 -31.49 21.67
CA MET A 1 11.16 -30.34 21.81
C MET A 1 11.56 -29.31 20.76
N THR A 2 10.77 -29.12 19.71
CA THR A 2 11.03 -28.09 18.68
C THR A 2 10.37 -26.79 19.13
N GLN A 3 11.19 -25.79 19.45
CA GLN A 3 10.71 -24.47 19.84
C GLN A 3 10.11 -23.77 18.61
N PRO A 4 8.88 -23.23 18.67
CA PRO A 4 8.33 -22.53 17.53
C PRO A 4 9.17 -21.27 17.29
N ALA A 5 9.61 -21.07 16.05
CA ALA A 5 10.24 -19.83 15.64
C ALA A 5 9.23 -18.71 15.92
N SER A 6 9.53 -17.87 16.91
CA SER A 6 8.72 -16.69 17.19
C SER A 6 8.98 -15.70 16.06
N ASN A 7 8.06 -15.63 15.11
CA ASN A 7 8.06 -14.51 14.19
C ASN A 7 7.94 -13.24 15.03
N PRO A 8 8.84 -12.26 14.87
CA PRO A 8 8.74 -11.00 15.60
C PRO A 8 7.34 -10.41 15.36
N PRO A 9 6.70 -9.86 16.41
CA PRO A 9 5.30 -9.47 16.37
C PRO A 9 5.02 -8.32 15.38
N LEU A 10 6.08 -7.66 14.91
CA LEU A 10 6.05 -6.56 13.96
C LEU A 10 7.05 -6.81 12.84
N SER A 11 6.64 -6.50 11.63
CA SER A 11 7.51 -6.38 10.47
C SER A 11 8.47 -5.18 10.62
N ASN A 12 9.56 -5.19 9.86
CA ASN A 12 10.52 -4.10 9.84
C ASN A 12 9.86 -2.74 9.52
N VAL A 13 8.90 -2.70 8.59
CA VAL A 13 8.18 -1.47 8.25
C VAL A 13 7.37 -0.95 9.43
N GLN A 14 6.70 -1.82 10.17
CA GLN A 14 5.95 -1.43 11.36
C GLN A 14 6.87 -0.87 12.45
N LEU A 15 8.07 -1.44 12.63
CA LEU A 15 9.06 -0.94 13.59
C LEU A 15 9.61 0.44 13.20
N GLU A 16 9.91 0.67 11.92
CA GLU A 16 10.39 1.99 11.46
C GLU A 16 9.32 3.08 11.59
N LEU A 17 8.04 2.76 11.35
CA LEU A 17 6.93 3.69 11.59
C LEU A 17 6.83 4.07 13.08
N LEU A 18 7.00 3.12 13.99
CA LEU A 18 7.00 3.41 15.43
C LEU A 18 8.17 4.31 15.84
N LYS A 19 9.37 4.09 15.28
CA LYS A 19 10.53 4.98 15.52
C LYS A 19 10.27 6.39 15.00
N LEU A 20 9.65 6.51 13.83
CA LEU A 20 9.27 7.80 13.26
C LEU A 20 8.29 8.54 14.17
N TYR A 21 7.28 7.87 14.71
CA TYR A 21 6.32 8.51 15.61
C TYR A 21 6.97 8.96 16.93
N ALA A 22 8.01 8.26 17.39
CA ALA A 22 8.75 8.63 18.60
C ALA A 22 9.59 9.91 18.45
N THR A 23 9.78 10.47 17.26
CA THR A 23 10.57 11.70 17.05
C THR A 23 9.77 13.00 17.29
N GLY A 24 8.52 12.90 17.74
CA GLY A 24 7.68 14.07 18.01
C GLY A 24 7.07 14.67 16.74
N VAL A 25 6.85 13.85 15.70
CA VAL A 25 6.11 14.25 14.50
C VAL A 25 4.73 14.73 14.88
N SER A 26 4.32 15.90 14.37
CA SER A 26 2.98 16.44 14.64
C SER A 26 1.90 15.59 13.99
N ASP A 27 0.69 15.62 14.57
CA ASP A 27 -0.48 14.95 13.99
C ASP A 27 -0.77 15.39 12.55
N GLU A 28 -0.49 16.65 12.22
CA GLU A 28 -0.62 17.19 10.87
C GLU A 28 0.34 16.50 9.89
N THR A 29 1.61 16.38 10.24
CA THR A 29 2.60 15.67 9.41
C THR A 29 2.27 14.17 9.31
N LEU A 30 1.75 13.55 10.38
CA LEU A 30 1.27 12.16 10.32
C LEU A 30 0.09 12.00 9.33
N LEU A 31 -0.83 12.96 9.31
CA LEU A 31 -1.94 12.97 8.36
C LEU A 31 -1.44 13.11 6.92
N GLU A 32 -0.45 13.97 6.66
CA GLU A 32 0.17 14.12 5.34
C GLU A 32 0.90 12.84 4.89
N LEU A 33 1.63 12.19 5.80
CA LEU A 33 2.27 10.91 5.53
C LEU A 33 1.25 9.85 5.14
N LYS A 34 0.13 9.75 5.88
CA LYS A 34 -0.97 8.83 5.57
C LYS A 34 -1.56 9.08 4.19
N LYS A 35 -1.78 10.35 3.82
CA LYS A 35 -2.27 10.73 2.47
C LYS A 35 -1.27 10.33 1.38
N THR A 36 0.02 10.54 1.62
CA THR A 36 1.09 10.18 0.68
C THR A 36 1.14 8.67 0.44
N MET A 37 1.06 7.87 1.51
CA MET A 37 0.99 6.41 1.39
C MET A 37 -0.27 5.95 0.65
N ALA A 38 -1.43 6.54 0.95
CA ALA A 38 -2.68 6.22 0.26
C ALA A 38 -2.60 6.51 -1.24
N LYS A 39 -2.03 7.67 -1.63
CA LYS A 39 -1.78 8.02 -3.02
C LYS A 39 -0.84 7.02 -3.70
N PHE A 40 0.26 6.67 -3.05
CA PHE A 40 1.22 5.69 -3.58
C PHE A 40 0.56 4.33 -3.86
N PHE A 41 -0.24 3.82 -2.92
CA PHE A 41 -0.95 2.55 -3.13
C PHE A 41 -2.01 2.64 -4.21
N LEU A 42 -2.76 3.74 -4.29
CA LEU A 42 -3.73 3.98 -5.36
C LEU A 42 -3.07 3.98 -6.73
N ASP A 43 -1.94 4.69 -6.88
CA ASP A 43 -1.21 4.76 -8.13
C ASP A 43 -0.64 3.38 -8.52
N ARG A 44 -0.17 2.58 -7.55
CA ARG A 44 0.24 1.18 -7.79
C ARG A 44 -0.92 0.27 -8.20
N MET A 45 -2.09 0.43 -7.58
CA MET A 45 -3.28 -0.37 -7.93
C MET A 45 -3.74 -0.07 -9.35
N ARG A 46 -3.74 1.22 -9.75
CA ARG A 46 -4.05 1.63 -11.13
C ARG A 46 -3.09 1.01 -12.14
N GLN A 47 -1.78 1.17 -11.91
CA GLN A 47 -0.75 0.56 -12.78
C GLN A 47 -0.90 -0.97 -12.88
N SER A 48 -1.27 -1.62 -11.78
CA SER A 48 -1.50 -3.08 -11.77
C SER A 48 -2.75 -3.45 -12.56
N ALA A 49 -3.83 -2.66 -12.46
CA ALA A 49 -5.05 -2.85 -13.22
C ALA A 49 -4.81 -2.64 -14.72
N ASP A 50 -4.10 -1.57 -15.10
CA ASP A 50 -3.71 -1.28 -16.47
C ASP A 50 -2.88 -2.43 -17.07
N LYS A 51 -1.90 -2.95 -16.31
CA LYS A 51 -1.07 -4.09 -16.73
C LYS A 51 -1.89 -5.35 -16.96
N ILE A 52 -2.84 -5.66 -16.07
CA ILE A 52 -3.75 -6.80 -16.22
C ILE A 52 -4.65 -6.61 -17.44
N TRP A 53 -5.11 -5.38 -17.69
CA TRP A 53 -5.96 -5.02 -18.81
C TRP A 53 -5.25 -5.24 -20.15
N GLU A 54 -4.01 -4.76 -20.26
CA GLU A 54 -3.12 -4.98 -21.41
C GLU A 54 -2.80 -6.47 -21.61
N GLU A 55 -2.43 -7.19 -20.54
CA GLU A 55 -2.09 -8.63 -20.60
C GLU A 55 -3.27 -9.50 -21.04
N LYS A 56 -4.49 -9.12 -20.68
CA LYS A 56 -5.71 -9.83 -21.08
C LYS A 56 -6.24 -9.40 -22.46
N GLY A 57 -5.61 -8.42 -23.11
CA GLY A 57 -5.99 -7.94 -24.43
C GLY A 57 -7.36 -7.28 -24.46
N TYR A 58 -7.80 -6.72 -23.33
CA TYR A 58 -9.06 -5.97 -23.29
C TYR A 58 -8.92 -4.69 -24.12
N THR A 59 -9.84 -4.48 -25.05
CA THR A 59 -9.87 -3.28 -25.89
C THR A 59 -10.96 -2.34 -25.40
N ASP A 60 -10.83 -1.03 -25.63
CA ASP A 60 -11.78 0.01 -25.20
C ASP A 60 -13.24 -0.30 -25.59
N ALA A 61 -13.46 -1.14 -26.61
CA ALA A 61 -14.76 -1.64 -27.03
C ALA A 61 -15.52 -2.49 -25.98
N GLN A 62 -14.87 -2.92 -24.90
CA GLN A 62 -15.51 -3.68 -23.81
C GLN A 62 -15.97 -2.80 -22.64
N ILE A 63 -15.68 -1.49 -22.65
CA ILE A 63 -16.17 -0.51 -21.67
C ILE A 63 -17.53 0.05 -22.14
N GLN A 64 -18.49 -0.83 -22.44
CA GLN A 64 -19.90 -0.46 -22.43
C GLN A 64 -20.56 -1.18 -21.26
N GLU A 65 -21.31 -0.41 -20.49
CA GLU A 65 -21.96 -0.76 -19.21
C GLU A 65 -21.03 -0.80 -18.00
N ILE A 66 -20.70 0.38 -17.46
CA ILE A 66 -21.14 0.75 -16.10
C ILE A 66 -21.38 2.27 -16.11
N ASP A 67 -22.64 2.68 -16.34
CA ASP A 67 -23.15 4.02 -15.96
C ASP A 67 -23.34 4.10 -14.44
#